data_AF-A0A7Y2D4Q7-F1
#
_entry.id   AF-A0A7Y2D4Q7-F1
#
_cell.length_a   1.000
_cell.length_b   1.000
_cell.length_c   1.000
_cell.angle_alpha   90.00
_cell.angle_beta   90.00
_cell.angle_gamma   90.00
#
_symmetry.space_group_name_H-M   'P 1'
#
loop_
_entity.id
_entity.type
_entity.pdbx_description
1 polymer ?
#
loop_
_entity_poly.entity_id
_entity_poly.type
_entity_poly.pdbx_seq_one_letter_code
_entity_poly.pdbx_strand_id
1 'polypeptide(L)'
;MTQGNTIVSFASISDKGLSEKRPQNEDSYLVLEDSGLFAVADGVGGAQAGDVASEMAVEILGEAFINLGEDGDVEDRMREAFEKANAAVYQMSRDLPQLSTMATTLVAIHVSGNIASIGHVGDSRLYRLDSAGLLFQETQDHSVVEEEVRAGRMTREQAETHPSRNVISRAIGAEESVEIDMKTIMFETNSRFLLCSDGVTRHIPDDELRDLLFLESDNDAVCRIIKEKCFERGAEDNLTAVVIKVASADASQDPRHETREIEEETVATARAGATSGQTFTEPAAPESPVLNNPDSGFELDDIEGLEDFDQSTAEGKNDEVETISDITVDDDSDDIDDAGDISIPTRDDIEDSSQQAETVSDRQEVSSDLSAVKDVRSYRVDENMGGGFIGKLVSGLAWLLVGVLLGVLGFFLYSTQFAVPAENPAQAANQALLTYEQQRRIVDADPATYIAAHSTAELKTAGENYLVGRAYLIQGNYGAAKTSFEKALEKLDAEDVSNRAVLKNDISTGMTIVSSEDAQKTFESSNGEKSDDADSEEPKG
;
A
#
# COMPACT_ATOMS: atom_id res chain seq x y z
N MET A 1 -8.83 -27.91 15.04
CA MET A 1 -8.62 -28.33 16.44
C MET A 1 -8.92 -27.15 17.35
N THR A 2 -9.35 -27.38 18.59
CA THR A 2 -9.69 -26.32 19.57
C THR A 2 -8.44 -25.56 20.04
N GLN A 3 -7.95 -24.62 19.24
CA GLN A 3 -6.98 -23.61 19.66
C GLN A 3 -7.71 -22.32 20.04
N GLY A 4 -7.89 -22.11 21.35
CA GLY A 4 -8.39 -20.85 21.92
C GLY A 4 -9.88 -20.59 21.64
N ASN A 5 -10.61 -20.16 22.67
CA ASN A 5 -12.03 -19.83 22.58
C ASN A 5 -12.18 -18.45 21.88
N THR A 6 -11.65 -18.28 20.67
CA THR A 6 -11.60 -17.02 19.94
C THR A 6 -12.47 -17.10 18.69
N ILE A 7 -13.46 -16.20 18.59
CA ILE A 7 -14.30 -16.05 17.40
C ILE A 7 -13.70 -14.91 16.59
N VAL A 8 -13.34 -15.20 15.34
CA VAL A 8 -12.89 -14.18 14.38
C VAL A 8 -14.06 -13.89 13.45
N SER A 9 -14.45 -12.62 13.33
CA SER A 9 -15.37 -12.16 12.29
C SER A 9 -14.67 -11.13 11.42
N PHE A 10 -14.96 -11.10 10.13
CA PHE A 10 -14.29 -10.20 9.20
C PHE A 10 -15.27 -9.65 8.16
N ALA A 11 -14.87 -8.56 7.51
CA ALA A 11 -15.46 -8.09 6.26
C ALA A 11 -14.33 -7.54 5.39
N SER A 12 -14.56 -7.52 4.08
CA SER A 12 -13.62 -6.95 3.12
C SER A 12 -14.35 -6.12 2.08
N ILE A 13 -13.64 -5.15 1.53
CA ILE A 13 -14.06 -4.38 0.37
C ILE A 13 -12.86 -4.13 -0.51
N SER A 14 -13.03 -4.26 -1.81
CA SER A 14 -12.04 -3.86 -2.81
C SER A 14 -12.78 -3.23 -3.98
N ASP A 15 -12.30 -2.11 -4.47
CA ASP A 15 -12.90 -1.37 -5.58
C ASP A 15 -11.81 -0.68 -6.40
N LYS A 16 -12.01 -0.60 -7.72
CA LYS A 16 -11.08 0.06 -8.63
C LYS A 16 -10.99 1.59 -8.42
N GLY A 17 -11.97 2.18 -7.74
CA GLY A 17 -12.07 3.63 -7.59
C GLY A 17 -12.66 4.34 -8.82
N LEU A 18 -12.44 5.66 -8.91
CA LEU A 18 -13.04 6.53 -9.93
C LEU A 18 -12.04 7.06 -10.96
N SER A 19 -10.74 6.81 -10.76
CA SER A 19 -9.67 7.37 -11.59
C SER A 19 -9.62 6.75 -12.99
N GLU A 20 -9.69 7.58 -14.03
CA GLU A 20 -9.49 7.13 -15.42
C GLU A 20 -8.06 6.64 -15.68
N LYS A 21 -7.09 7.06 -14.85
CA LYS A 21 -5.68 6.63 -14.94
C LYS A 21 -5.48 5.20 -14.42
N ARG A 22 -6.44 4.67 -13.67
CA ARG A 22 -6.46 3.31 -13.11
C ARG A 22 -7.66 2.55 -13.67
N PRO A 23 -7.58 2.08 -14.94
CA PRO A 23 -8.73 1.43 -15.58
C PRO A 23 -9.08 0.07 -14.96
N GLN A 24 -8.15 -0.54 -14.22
CA GLN A 24 -8.28 -1.84 -13.58
C GLN A 24 -8.03 -1.73 -12.07
N ASN A 25 -8.47 -2.75 -11.33
CA ASN A 25 -8.13 -2.90 -9.92
C ASN A 25 -6.87 -3.76 -9.83
N GLU A 26 -5.76 -3.15 -9.44
CA GLU A 26 -4.46 -3.81 -9.25
C GLU A 26 -4.29 -4.26 -7.78
N ASP A 27 -5.24 -3.96 -6.89
CA ASP A 27 -5.25 -4.49 -5.53
C ASP A 27 -5.77 -5.92 -5.47
N SER A 28 -5.19 -6.73 -4.58
CA SER A 28 -5.66 -8.06 -4.20
C SER A 28 -5.74 -8.20 -2.67
N TYR A 29 -6.60 -9.09 -2.19
CA TYR A 29 -6.67 -9.43 -0.77
C TYR A 29 -6.94 -10.92 -0.56
N LEU A 30 -6.54 -11.41 0.62
CA LEU A 30 -6.74 -12.80 1.04
C LEU A 30 -7.49 -12.87 2.35
N VAL A 31 -8.43 -13.81 2.44
CA VAL A 31 -9.07 -14.22 3.69
C VAL A 31 -9.10 -15.73 3.78
N LEU A 32 -8.34 -16.31 4.71
CA LEU A 32 -8.38 -17.73 5.07
C LEU A 32 -8.83 -17.86 6.52
N GLU A 33 -10.15 -17.83 6.73
CA GLU A 33 -10.77 -17.88 8.07
C GLU A 33 -10.29 -19.08 8.89
N ASP A 34 -10.31 -20.28 8.30
CA ASP A 34 -9.91 -21.52 8.97
C ASP A 34 -8.45 -21.52 9.44
N SER A 35 -7.60 -20.75 8.76
CA SER A 35 -6.17 -20.59 9.08
C SER A 35 -5.87 -19.30 9.85
N GLY A 36 -6.87 -18.45 10.09
CA GLY A 36 -6.68 -17.13 10.72
C GLY A 36 -5.78 -16.17 9.95
N LEU A 37 -5.59 -16.37 8.64
CA LEU A 37 -4.69 -15.57 7.80
C LEU A 37 -5.47 -14.56 6.95
N PHE A 38 -5.01 -13.32 6.94
CA PHE A 38 -5.57 -12.22 6.16
C PHE A 38 -4.44 -11.41 5.53
N ALA A 39 -4.63 -10.93 4.31
CA ALA A 39 -3.63 -10.11 3.64
C ALA A 39 -4.25 -9.09 2.68
N VAL A 40 -3.51 -8.02 2.39
CA VAL A 40 -3.78 -7.04 1.34
C VAL A 40 -2.48 -6.81 0.57
N ALA A 41 -2.59 -6.71 -0.75
CA ALA A 41 -1.51 -6.40 -1.67
C ALA A 41 -1.98 -5.33 -2.67
N ASP A 42 -1.19 -4.29 -2.84
CA ASP A 42 -1.42 -3.18 -3.77
C ASP A 42 -0.46 -3.33 -4.94
N GLY A 43 -0.99 -3.61 -6.12
CA GLY A 43 -0.22 -3.87 -7.31
C GLY A 43 0.36 -2.59 -7.90
N VAL A 44 1.65 -2.59 -8.20
CA VAL A 44 2.31 -1.49 -8.88
C VAL A 44 2.90 -1.95 -10.21
N GLY A 45 2.49 -1.30 -11.29
CA GLY A 45 2.96 -1.57 -12.64
C GLY A 45 2.07 -0.89 -13.69
N GLY A 46 2.36 -1.11 -14.97
CA GLY A 46 1.33 -0.86 -15.99
C GLY A 46 0.11 -1.75 -15.75
N ALA A 47 -1.05 -1.41 -16.32
CA ALA A 47 -2.36 -1.97 -15.94
C ALA A 47 -2.54 -3.50 -15.93
N GLN A 48 -1.65 -4.30 -16.51
CA GLN A 48 -1.66 -5.79 -16.48
C GLN A 48 -0.50 -6.40 -15.69
N ALA A 49 0.36 -5.57 -15.09
CA ALA A 49 1.50 -6.02 -14.31
C ALA A 49 1.18 -5.97 -12.81
N GLY A 50 0.52 -4.90 -12.35
CA GLY A 50 0.17 -4.74 -10.94
C GLY A 50 -0.82 -5.80 -10.45
N ASP A 51 -1.88 -6.07 -11.21
CA ASP A 51 -2.90 -7.08 -10.92
C ASP A 51 -2.29 -8.49 -10.79
N VAL A 52 -1.46 -8.90 -11.75
CA VAL A 52 -0.77 -10.21 -11.73
C VAL A 52 0.18 -10.32 -10.53
N ALA A 53 0.90 -9.25 -10.21
CA ALA A 53 1.82 -9.24 -9.08
C ALA A 53 1.10 -9.38 -7.73
N SER A 54 0.03 -8.59 -7.52
CA SER A 54 -0.73 -8.61 -6.26
C SER A 54 -1.47 -9.93 -6.05
N GLU A 55 -2.09 -10.47 -7.10
CA GLU A 55 -2.78 -11.77 -7.07
C GLU A 55 -1.79 -12.89 -6.72
N MET A 56 -0.66 -12.97 -7.44
CA MET A 56 0.36 -13.98 -7.21
C MET A 56 0.93 -13.93 -5.78
N ALA A 57 1.17 -12.72 -5.25
CA ALA A 57 1.72 -12.57 -3.91
C ALA A 57 0.76 -13.09 -2.83
N VAL A 58 -0.54 -12.80 -2.93
CA VAL A 58 -1.53 -13.28 -1.97
C VAL A 58 -1.82 -14.78 -2.13
N GLU A 59 -1.78 -15.32 -3.34
CA GLU A 59 -1.95 -16.77 -3.60
C GLU A 59 -0.81 -17.58 -2.96
N ILE A 60 0.44 -17.22 -3.22
CA ILE A 60 1.63 -17.90 -2.66
C ILE A 60 1.62 -17.82 -1.14
N LEU A 61 1.24 -16.67 -0.58
CA LEU A 61 1.07 -16.52 0.86
C LEU A 61 -0.01 -17.47 1.39
N GLY A 62 -1.16 -17.56 0.73
CA GLY A 62 -2.24 -18.46 1.12
C GLY A 62 -1.85 -19.94 1.09
N GLU A 63 -1.16 -20.38 0.04
CA GLU A 63 -0.69 -21.77 -0.11
C GLU A 63 0.19 -22.23 1.06
N ALA A 64 1.01 -21.32 1.61
CA ALA A 64 1.86 -21.61 2.77
C ALA A 64 1.05 -21.94 4.03
N PHE A 65 -0.22 -21.55 4.11
CA PHE A 65 -1.10 -21.72 5.27
C PHE A 65 -2.26 -22.72 5.05
N ILE A 66 -2.59 -23.11 3.81
CA ILE A 66 -3.65 -24.12 3.54
C ILE A 66 -3.24 -25.54 3.97
N ASN A 67 -1.96 -25.91 3.86
CA ASN A 67 -1.45 -27.26 4.16
C ASN A 67 -0.87 -27.37 5.57
N LEU A 68 -1.69 -27.12 6.60
CA LEU A 68 -1.28 -27.10 8.00
C LEU A 68 -0.77 -28.47 8.51
N GLY A 69 0.53 -28.53 8.82
CA GLY A 69 1.06 -29.34 9.91
C GLY A 69 1.20 -28.48 11.17
N GLU A 70 0.99 -29.04 12.36
CA GLU A 70 1.06 -28.31 13.65
C GLU A 70 2.48 -27.88 14.04
N ASP A 71 3.49 -28.30 13.28
CA ASP A 71 4.90 -28.07 13.56
C ASP A 71 5.46 -26.97 12.64
N GLY A 72 5.84 -25.83 13.21
CA GLY A 72 6.56 -24.74 12.54
C GLY A 72 6.30 -23.39 13.18
N ASP A 73 7.33 -22.54 13.24
CA ASP A 73 7.15 -21.15 13.66
C ASP A 73 6.35 -20.39 12.58
N VAL A 74 5.28 -19.71 13.00
CA VAL A 74 4.40 -18.93 12.12
C VAL A 74 5.17 -17.77 11.50
N GLU A 75 6.07 -17.15 12.26
CA GLU A 75 6.87 -16.03 11.78
C GLU A 75 7.82 -16.47 10.66
N ASP A 76 8.54 -17.57 10.86
CA ASP A 76 9.42 -18.17 9.84
C ASP A 76 8.63 -18.58 8.59
N ARG A 77 7.47 -19.23 8.77
CA ARG A 77 6.60 -19.62 7.64
C ARG A 77 6.13 -18.42 6.83
N MET A 78 5.68 -17.36 7.51
CA MET A 78 5.23 -16.13 6.85
C MET A 78 6.40 -15.47 6.11
N ARG A 79 7.59 -15.41 6.72
CA ARG A 79 8.79 -14.90 6.07
C ARG A 79 9.15 -15.70 4.81
N GLU A 80 9.20 -17.02 4.90
CA GLU A 80 9.43 -17.89 3.74
C GLU A 80 8.40 -17.69 2.63
N ALA A 81 7.13 -17.46 2.99
CA ALA A 81 6.07 -17.20 2.03
C ALA A 81 6.26 -15.85 1.31
N PHE A 82 6.65 -14.80 2.04
CA PHE A 82 7.02 -13.50 1.45
C PHE A 82 8.24 -13.62 0.54
N GLU A 83 9.27 -14.37 0.93
CA GLU A 83 10.46 -14.60 0.11
C GLU A 83 10.12 -15.38 -1.16
N LYS A 84 9.26 -16.41 -1.07
CA LYS A 84 8.75 -17.15 -2.24
C LYS A 84 7.91 -16.27 -3.15
N ALA A 85 7.04 -15.44 -2.60
CA ALA A 85 6.26 -14.47 -3.36
C ALA A 85 7.19 -13.49 -4.10
N ASN A 86 8.20 -12.94 -3.42
CA ASN A 86 9.20 -12.07 -4.04
C ASN A 86 9.92 -12.75 -5.19
N ALA A 87 10.43 -13.96 -4.96
CA ALA A 87 11.16 -14.72 -5.98
C ALA A 87 10.28 -15.02 -7.20
N ALA A 88 9.00 -15.38 -7.00
CA ALA A 88 8.07 -15.70 -8.07
C ALA A 88 7.72 -14.46 -8.92
N VAL A 89 7.34 -13.35 -8.27
CA VAL A 89 7.01 -12.09 -8.94
C VAL A 89 8.25 -11.53 -9.66
N TYR A 90 9.41 -11.56 -9.00
CA TYR A 90 10.68 -11.14 -9.61
C TYR A 90 11.04 -12.00 -10.83
N GLN A 91 10.96 -13.32 -10.72
CA GLN A 91 11.28 -14.22 -11.82
C GLN A 91 10.34 -13.99 -13.01
N MET A 92 9.04 -13.84 -12.78
CA MET A 92 8.09 -13.59 -13.85
C MET A 92 8.33 -12.21 -14.51
N SER A 93 8.78 -11.20 -13.77
CA SER A 93 9.08 -9.86 -14.31
C SER A 93 10.30 -9.90 -15.22
N ARG A 94 11.23 -10.81 -14.92
CA ARG A 94 12.41 -11.10 -15.76
C ARG A 94 12.08 -11.90 -17.02
N ASP A 95 11.15 -12.85 -16.93
CA ASP A 95 10.83 -13.77 -18.01
C ASP A 95 9.87 -13.17 -19.05
N LEU A 96 8.98 -12.28 -18.62
CA LEU A 96 7.93 -11.70 -19.46
C LEU A 96 8.16 -10.18 -19.65
N PRO A 97 8.64 -9.74 -20.83
CA PRO A 97 8.94 -8.32 -21.07
C PRO A 97 7.75 -7.38 -20.83
N GLN A 98 6.52 -7.84 -21.05
CA GLN A 98 5.30 -7.06 -20.81
C GLN A 98 4.97 -6.85 -19.33
N LEU A 99 5.59 -7.63 -18.43
CA LEU A 99 5.44 -7.54 -16.97
C LEU A 99 6.74 -7.06 -16.29
N SER A 100 7.65 -6.44 -17.04
CA SER A 100 9.00 -6.09 -16.53
C SER A 100 9.01 -5.09 -15.39
N THR A 101 7.88 -4.40 -15.16
CA THR A 101 7.70 -3.43 -14.07
C THR A 101 6.78 -3.93 -12.99
N MET A 102 6.40 -5.22 -13.00
CA MET A 102 5.48 -5.75 -12.00
C MET A 102 6.15 -5.77 -10.63
N ALA A 103 5.45 -5.22 -9.65
CA ALA A 103 5.74 -5.39 -8.24
C ALA A 103 4.45 -5.19 -7.46
N THR A 104 4.47 -5.49 -6.17
CA THR A 104 3.30 -5.25 -5.32
C THR A 104 3.72 -5.01 -3.88
N THR A 105 2.91 -4.31 -3.10
CA THR A 105 3.01 -4.35 -1.64
C THR A 105 2.48 -5.69 -1.12
N LEU A 106 2.79 -6.03 0.12
CA LEU A 106 2.13 -7.14 0.81
C LEU A 106 2.13 -6.86 2.31
N VAL A 107 0.92 -6.77 2.89
CA VAL A 107 0.72 -6.71 4.33
C VAL A 107 -0.16 -7.88 4.75
N ALA A 108 0.27 -8.63 5.76
CA ALA A 108 -0.41 -9.83 6.22
C ALA A 108 -0.48 -9.91 7.73
N ILE A 109 -1.54 -10.58 8.23
CA ILE A 109 -1.71 -10.94 9.63
C ILE A 109 -2.16 -12.39 9.74
N HIS A 110 -1.53 -13.14 10.64
CA HIS A 110 -2.01 -14.42 11.11
C HIS A 110 -2.44 -14.30 12.57
N VAL A 111 -3.69 -14.64 12.85
CA VAL A 111 -4.32 -14.55 14.18
C VAL A 111 -4.51 -15.95 14.74
N SER A 112 -3.85 -16.25 15.87
CA SER A 112 -4.09 -17.48 16.63
C SER A 112 -4.25 -17.17 18.12
N GLY A 113 -5.42 -17.47 18.66
CA GLY A 113 -5.77 -17.14 20.05
C GLY A 113 -5.74 -15.64 20.31
N ASN A 114 -4.74 -15.18 21.08
CA ASN A 114 -4.49 -13.78 21.42
C ASN A 114 -3.15 -13.25 20.87
N ILE A 115 -2.56 -13.97 19.92
CA ILE A 115 -1.29 -13.63 19.26
C ILE A 115 -1.58 -13.30 17.80
N ALA A 116 -1.00 -12.19 17.34
CA ALA A 116 -1.00 -11.80 15.94
C ALA A 116 0.44 -11.71 15.44
N SER A 117 0.75 -12.46 14.39
CA SER A 117 2.01 -12.34 13.64
C SER A 117 1.76 -11.54 12.37
N ILE A 118 2.55 -10.51 12.16
CA ILE A 118 2.39 -9.51 11.09
C ILE A 118 3.64 -9.54 10.21
N GLY A 119 3.44 -9.57 8.90
CA GLY A 119 4.47 -9.42 7.89
C GLY A 119 4.13 -8.27 6.95
N HIS A 120 5.12 -7.48 6.56
CA HIS A 120 4.89 -6.26 5.79
C HIS A 120 6.05 -5.91 4.84
N VAL A 121 5.69 -5.58 3.59
CA VAL A 121 6.53 -4.95 2.58
C VAL A 121 5.68 -3.94 1.80
N GLY A 122 6.09 -2.66 1.78
CA GLY A 122 5.44 -1.61 0.99
C GLY A 122 4.86 -0.52 1.88
N ASP A 123 3.81 0.14 1.42
CA ASP A 123 3.11 1.21 2.16
C ASP A 123 1.63 0.90 2.41
N SER A 124 1.16 -0.32 2.08
CA SER A 124 -0.10 -0.84 2.60
C SER A 124 0.00 -1.07 4.11
N ARG A 125 -1.05 -0.71 4.85
CA ARG A 125 -0.96 -0.57 6.31
C ARG A 125 -1.77 -1.61 7.06
N LEU A 126 -1.28 -1.94 8.25
CA LEU A 126 -2.03 -2.66 9.25
C LEU A 126 -2.23 -1.78 10.49
N TYR A 127 -3.48 -1.62 10.89
CA TYR A 127 -3.88 -0.95 12.12
C TYR A 127 -4.49 -1.94 13.12
N ARG A 128 -4.27 -1.69 14.41
CA ARG A 128 -4.95 -2.35 15.52
C ARG A 128 -5.67 -1.30 16.36
N LEU A 129 -6.98 -1.47 16.54
CA LEU A 129 -7.78 -0.78 17.53
C LEU A 129 -7.90 -1.67 18.78
N ASP A 130 -7.43 -1.19 19.92
CA ASP A 130 -7.56 -1.91 21.18
C ASP A 130 -8.93 -1.75 21.83
N SER A 131 -9.16 -2.48 22.93
CA SER A 131 -10.42 -2.45 23.67
C SER A 131 -10.74 -1.10 24.32
N ALA A 132 -9.74 -0.23 24.49
CA ALA A 132 -9.88 1.12 25.04
C ALA A 132 -10.16 2.18 23.96
N GLY A 133 -10.14 1.80 22.68
CA GLY A 133 -10.35 2.70 21.55
C GLY A 133 -9.10 3.44 21.07
N LEU A 134 -7.90 2.98 21.44
CA LEU A 134 -6.64 3.50 20.93
C LEU A 134 -6.29 2.79 19.61
N LEU A 135 -5.99 3.58 18.58
CA LEU A 135 -5.54 3.09 17.29
C LEU A 135 -4.01 3.06 17.24
N PHE A 136 -3.45 1.93 16.85
CA PHE A 136 -2.03 1.73 16.61
C PHE A 136 -1.81 1.38 15.15
N GLN A 137 -0.98 2.13 14.44
CA GLN A 137 -0.41 1.67 13.18
C GLN A 137 0.69 0.66 13.51
N GLU A 138 0.48 -0.60 13.15
CA GLU A 138 1.39 -1.68 13.51
C GLU A 138 2.55 -1.84 12.53
N THR A 139 2.37 -1.37 11.29
CA THR A 139 3.38 -1.29 10.22
C THR A 139 3.95 0.12 10.09
N GLN A 140 5.09 0.25 9.42
CA GLN A 140 5.68 1.54 9.05
C GLN A 140 5.95 1.52 7.54
N ASP A 141 5.45 2.52 6.83
CA ASP A 141 5.53 2.57 5.37
C ASP A 141 6.98 2.48 4.88
N HIS A 142 7.22 1.62 3.90
CA HIS A 142 8.45 1.54 3.14
C HIS A 142 8.39 2.53 1.99
N SER A 143 8.47 3.81 2.32
CA SER A 143 8.59 4.90 1.35
C SER A 143 9.97 5.55 1.43
N VAL A 144 10.41 6.15 0.33
CA VAL A 144 11.69 6.87 0.28
C VAL A 144 11.77 7.92 1.38
N VAL A 145 10.67 8.64 1.64
CA VAL A 145 10.65 9.68 2.67
C VAL A 145 10.72 9.10 4.08
N GLU A 146 10.05 7.98 4.34
CA GLU A 146 10.09 7.35 5.67
C GLU A 146 11.45 6.71 5.94
N GLU A 147 12.14 6.22 4.91
CA GLU A 147 13.54 5.77 5.02
C GLU A 147 14.50 6.93 5.33
N GLU A 148 14.32 8.10 4.69
CA GLU A 148 15.10 9.30 4.99
C GLU A 148 14.85 9.81 6.43
N VAL A 149 13.60 9.72 6.91
CA VAL A 149 13.24 10.03 8.30
C VAL A 149 13.90 9.05 9.25
N ARG A 150 13.81 7.74 8.98
CA ARG A 150 14.42 6.67 9.78
C ARG A 150 15.94 6.82 9.85
N ALA A 151 16.57 7.29 8.78
CA ALA A 151 18.01 7.55 8.74
C ALA A 151 18.43 8.89 9.39
N GLY A 152 17.47 9.70 9.88
CA GLY A 152 17.73 10.99 10.51
C GLY A 152 18.13 12.09 9.53
N ARG A 153 17.88 11.89 8.23
CA ARG A 153 18.19 12.86 7.16
C ARG A 153 17.01 13.78 6.85
N MET A 154 15.80 13.43 7.27
CA MET A 154 14.56 14.19 7.11
C MET A 154 13.75 14.21 8.41
N THR A 155 13.01 15.29 8.70
CA THR A 155 12.04 15.29 9.81
C THR A 155 10.68 14.77 9.35
N ARG A 156 9.84 14.30 10.28
CA ARG A 156 8.50 13.79 9.94
C ARG A 156 7.63 14.85 9.28
N GLU A 157 7.72 16.10 9.73
CA GLU A 157 6.99 17.23 9.14
C GLU A 157 7.44 17.53 7.69
N GLN A 158 8.71 17.29 7.39
CA GLN A 158 9.22 17.42 6.02
C GLN A 158 8.73 16.28 5.13
N ALA A 159 8.69 15.05 5.64
CA ALA A 159 8.22 13.88 4.91
C ALA A 159 6.75 14.00 4.48
N GLU A 160 5.89 14.52 5.35
CA GLU A 160 4.45 14.70 5.09
C GLU A 160 4.16 15.58 3.85
N THR A 161 5.01 16.58 3.60
CA THR A 161 4.83 17.53 2.48
C THR A 161 5.74 17.24 1.29
N HIS A 162 6.56 16.19 1.36
CA HIS A 162 7.56 15.92 0.33
C HIS A 162 6.91 15.42 -0.98
N PRO A 163 7.38 15.88 -2.16
CA PRO A 163 6.84 15.45 -3.46
C PRO A 163 6.91 13.93 -3.66
N SER A 164 7.95 13.28 -3.15
CA SER A 164 8.19 11.84 -3.25
C SER A 164 7.59 11.03 -2.09
N ARG A 165 6.65 11.57 -1.31
CA ARG A 165 6.08 10.86 -0.14
C ARG A 165 5.38 9.54 -0.50
N ASN A 166 4.96 9.41 -1.75
CA ASN A 166 4.29 8.22 -2.30
C ASN A 166 5.24 7.28 -3.05
N VAL A 167 6.55 7.53 -3.04
CA VAL A 167 7.50 6.68 -3.74
C VAL A 167 7.86 5.53 -2.81
N ILE A 168 7.36 4.34 -3.12
CA ILE A 168 7.65 3.10 -2.41
C ILE A 168 9.14 2.78 -2.56
N SER A 169 9.81 2.48 -1.45
CA SER A 169 11.22 2.08 -1.40
C SER A 169 11.41 0.56 -1.41
N ARG A 170 10.39 -0.22 -1.01
CA ARG A 170 10.42 -1.69 -1.00
C ARG A 170 9.11 -2.27 -1.49
N ALA A 171 9.18 -3.20 -2.44
CA ALA A 171 8.02 -3.92 -2.95
C ALA A 171 8.40 -5.36 -3.29
N ILE A 172 7.44 -6.27 -3.19
CA ILE A 172 7.56 -7.66 -3.63
C ILE A 172 7.78 -7.67 -5.15
N GLY A 173 8.81 -8.38 -5.60
CA GLY A 173 9.15 -8.56 -7.00
C GLY A 173 9.94 -7.43 -7.66
N ALA A 174 10.19 -6.33 -6.94
CA ALA A 174 10.97 -5.20 -7.46
C ALA A 174 12.49 -5.51 -7.53
N GLU A 175 13.00 -6.29 -6.58
CA GLU A 175 14.39 -6.73 -6.51
C GLU A 175 14.48 -8.25 -6.26
N GLU A 176 15.63 -8.87 -6.52
CA GLU A 176 15.85 -10.31 -6.36
C GLU A 176 15.62 -10.76 -4.90
N SER A 177 15.96 -9.89 -3.94
CA SER A 177 15.72 -10.08 -2.51
C SER A 177 15.00 -8.88 -1.94
N VAL A 178 14.18 -9.11 -0.91
CA VAL A 178 13.43 -8.04 -0.24
C VAL A 178 13.58 -8.14 1.28
N GLU A 179 13.75 -7.00 1.94
CA GLU A 179 13.75 -6.92 3.41
C GLU A 179 12.30 -6.91 3.92
N ILE A 180 11.95 -7.91 4.72
CA ILE A 180 10.59 -8.13 5.24
C ILE A 180 10.54 -7.74 6.71
N ASP A 181 9.68 -6.78 7.04
CA ASP A 181 9.40 -6.38 8.41
C ASP A 181 8.43 -7.39 9.03
N MET A 182 8.89 -8.09 10.07
CA MET A 182 8.08 -9.04 10.83
C MET A 182 7.86 -8.53 12.25
N LYS A 183 6.64 -8.73 12.76
CA LYS A 183 6.25 -8.28 14.09
C LYS A 183 5.23 -9.24 14.68
N THR A 184 5.53 -9.76 15.87
CA THR A 184 4.58 -10.57 16.64
C THR A 184 4.11 -9.79 17.86
N ILE A 185 2.79 -9.66 18.03
CA ILE A 185 2.16 -8.93 19.13
C ILE A 185 1.16 -9.82 19.88
N MET A 186 1.01 -9.55 21.18
CA MET A 186 -0.16 -10.00 21.93
C MET A 186 -1.21 -8.91 21.91
N PHE A 187 -2.48 -9.29 21.82
CA PHE A 187 -3.60 -8.35 21.82
C PHE A 187 -4.69 -8.77 22.82
N GLU A 188 -5.52 -7.81 23.20
CA GLU A 188 -6.64 -8.04 24.11
C GLU A 188 -7.87 -8.53 23.36
N THR A 189 -8.73 -9.31 24.04
CA THR A 189 -10.03 -9.68 23.51
C THR A 189 -10.82 -8.44 23.07
N ASN A 190 -11.59 -8.56 21.97
CA ASN A 190 -12.32 -7.49 21.31
C ASN A 190 -11.46 -6.45 20.59
N SER A 191 -10.17 -6.72 20.39
CA SER A 191 -9.36 -5.94 19.46
C SER A 191 -9.90 -6.08 18.03
N ARG A 192 -9.78 -5.00 17.26
CA ARG A 192 -10.11 -4.96 15.84
C ARG A 192 -8.87 -4.60 15.04
N PHE A 193 -8.71 -5.23 13.89
CA PHE A 193 -7.62 -4.95 12.95
C PHE A 193 -8.20 -4.44 11.64
N LEU A 194 -7.44 -3.59 10.96
CA LEU A 194 -7.71 -3.11 9.62
C LEU A 194 -6.43 -3.28 8.81
N LEU A 195 -6.49 -4.06 7.73
CA LEU A 195 -5.48 -4.07 6.67
C LEU A 195 -6.04 -3.24 5.52
N CYS A 196 -5.25 -2.34 4.94
CA CYS A 196 -5.71 -1.55 3.80
C CYS A 196 -4.58 -1.13 2.86
N SER A 197 -4.93 -0.96 1.59
CA SER A 197 -4.07 -0.31 0.58
C SER A 197 -4.04 1.20 0.80
N ASP A 198 -3.11 1.87 0.12
CA ASP A 198 -2.92 3.31 0.30
C ASP A 198 -4.13 4.14 -0.15
N GLY A 199 -4.96 3.60 -1.07
CA GLY A 199 -6.17 4.25 -1.55
C GLY A 199 -7.20 4.49 -0.45
N VAL A 200 -7.13 3.78 0.68
CA VAL A 200 -7.91 4.10 1.87
C VAL A 200 -7.27 5.25 2.64
N THR A 201 -5.99 5.15 3.00
CA THR A 201 -5.31 6.08 3.90
C THR A 201 -4.96 7.42 3.25
N ARG A 202 -4.95 7.48 1.92
CA ARG A 202 -4.89 8.74 1.15
C ARG A 202 -6.15 9.58 1.31
N HIS A 203 -7.31 8.93 1.48
CA HIS A 203 -8.60 9.59 1.53
C HIS A 203 -9.13 9.72 2.95
N ILE A 204 -8.81 8.79 3.86
CA ILE A 204 -9.33 8.75 5.22
C ILE A 204 -8.17 8.85 6.22
N PRO A 205 -8.08 9.92 7.01
CA PRO A 205 -7.03 10.08 8.02
C PRO A 205 -7.23 9.13 9.20
N ASP A 206 -6.15 8.87 9.93
CA ASP A 206 -6.11 7.90 11.04
C ASP A 206 -7.14 8.17 12.15
N ASP A 207 -7.46 9.43 12.44
CA ASP A 207 -8.45 9.80 13.46
C ASP A 207 -9.89 9.44 13.03
N GLU A 208 -10.21 9.60 11.74
CA GLU A 208 -11.47 9.14 11.17
C GLU A 208 -11.53 7.60 11.09
N LEU A 209 -10.43 6.93 10.76
CA LEU A 209 -10.35 5.47 10.79
C LEU A 209 -10.55 4.94 12.22
N ARG A 210 -9.93 5.56 13.22
CA ARG A 210 -10.14 5.24 14.64
C ARG A 210 -11.63 5.34 14.98
N ASP A 211 -12.26 6.48 14.69
CA ASP A 211 -13.65 6.72 15.06
C ASP A 211 -14.59 5.74 14.37
N LEU A 212 -14.36 5.45 13.09
CA LEU A 212 -15.13 4.47 12.34
C LEU A 212 -15.00 3.07 12.95
N LEU A 213 -13.75 2.62 13.19
CA LEU A 213 -13.48 1.30 13.77
C LEU A 213 -13.98 1.18 15.22
N PHE A 214 -14.12 2.29 15.95
CA PHE A 214 -14.58 2.29 17.33
C PHE A 214 -16.11 2.36 17.45
N LEU A 215 -16.76 3.19 16.65
CA LEU A 215 -18.20 3.45 16.74
C LEU A 215 -19.05 2.38 16.06
N GLU A 216 -18.60 1.85 14.93
CA GLU A 216 -19.39 0.92 14.13
C GLU A 216 -19.12 -0.54 14.53
N SER A 217 -20.12 -1.20 15.12
CA SER A 217 -19.95 -2.56 15.64
C SER A 217 -19.87 -3.63 14.55
N ASP A 218 -20.46 -3.36 13.37
CA ASP A 218 -20.55 -4.24 12.23
C ASP A 218 -19.40 -4.01 11.24
N ASN A 219 -18.71 -5.07 10.85
CA ASN A 219 -17.55 -4.98 9.96
C ASN A 219 -17.99 -4.64 8.53
N ASP A 220 -19.14 -5.13 8.06
CA ASP A 220 -19.67 -4.82 6.73
C ASP A 220 -20.03 -3.33 6.62
N ALA A 221 -20.65 -2.77 7.66
CA ALA A 221 -20.90 -1.34 7.75
C ALA A 221 -19.61 -0.51 7.70
N VAL A 222 -18.55 -0.93 8.43
CA VAL A 222 -17.23 -0.27 8.37
C VAL A 222 -16.70 -0.27 6.93
N CYS A 223 -16.66 -1.42 6.27
CA CYS A 223 -16.18 -1.55 4.88
C CYS A 223 -16.98 -0.68 3.91
N ARG A 224 -18.31 -0.66 4.04
CA ARG A 224 -19.18 0.20 3.22
C ARG A 224 -18.89 1.68 3.44
N ILE A 225 -18.74 2.12 4.69
CA ILE A 225 -18.45 3.53 5.02
C ILE A 225 -17.04 3.94 4.55
N ILE A 226 -16.04 3.05 4.62
CA ILE A 226 -14.71 3.29 4.04
C ILE A 226 -14.85 3.59 2.54
N LYS A 227 -15.55 2.72 1.79
CA LYS A 227 -15.76 2.92 0.36
C LYS A 227 -16.51 4.22 0.06
N GLU A 228 -17.62 4.48 0.77
CA GLU A 228 -18.40 5.71 0.62
C GLU A 228 -17.53 6.96 0.82
N LYS A 229 -16.75 7.01 1.90
CA LYS A 229 -15.84 8.13 2.18
C LYS A 229 -14.74 8.30 1.13
N CYS A 230 -14.15 7.21 0.65
CA CYS A 230 -13.16 7.28 -0.43
C CYS A 230 -13.79 7.85 -1.72
N PHE A 231 -14.97 7.38 -2.10
CA PHE A 231 -15.71 7.86 -3.29
C PHE A 231 -16.11 9.32 -3.17
N GLU A 232 -16.61 9.75 -2.01
CA GLU A 232 -16.93 11.16 -1.72
C GLU A 232 -15.71 12.09 -1.85
N ARG A 233 -14.51 11.54 -1.64
CA ARG A 233 -13.22 12.26 -1.71
C ARG A 233 -12.47 12.03 -3.01
N GLY A 234 -13.13 11.46 -4.02
CA GLY A 234 -12.62 11.34 -5.38
C GLY A 234 -12.12 9.95 -5.77
N ALA A 235 -11.80 9.06 -4.81
CA ALA A 235 -11.28 7.70 -5.04
C ALA A 235 -10.27 7.63 -6.20
N GLU A 236 -9.18 8.39 -6.06
CA GLU A 236 -8.18 8.62 -7.11
C GLU A 236 -7.29 7.38 -7.40
N ASP A 237 -7.38 6.35 -6.56
CA ASP A 237 -6.68 5.08 -6.73
C ASP A 237 -7.60 3.89 -6.42
N ASN A 238 -7.10 2.68 -6.67
CA ASN A 238 -7.71 1.46 -6.16
C ASN A 238 -7.78 1.51 -4.63
N LEU A 239 -8.81 0.91 -4.05
CA LEU A 239 -8.99 0.90 -2.60
C LEU A 239 -9.37 -0.50 -2.13
N THR A 240 -8.66 -0.99 -1.13
CA THR A 240 -8.90 -2.30 -0.53
C THR A 240 -8.78 -2.21 0.98
N ALA A 241 -9.73 -2.81 1.70
CA ALA A 241 -9.73 -2.90 3.14
C ALA A 241 -10.24 -4.26 3.62
N VAL A 242 -9.56 -4.85 4.60
CA VAL A 242 -9.99 -6.06 5.32
C VAL A 242 -10.07 -5.71 6.81
N VAL A 243 -11.27 -5.79 7.37
CA VAL A 243 -11.56 -5.50 8.77
C VAL A 243 -11.75 -6.82 9.51
N ILE A 244 -11.02 -7.01 10.60
CA ILE A 244 -11.02 -8.25 11.39
C ILE A 244 -11.38 -7.90 12.83
N LYS A 245 -12.37 -8.56 13.41
CA LYS A 245 -12.75 -8.43 14.81
C LYS A 245 -12.51 -9.74 15.53
N VAL A 246 -11.78 -9.68 16.63
CA VAL A 246 -11.42 -10.86 17.40
C VAL A 246 -12.15 -10.84 18.74
N ALA A 247 -13.17 -11.68 18.89
CA ALA A 247 -13.99 -11.78 20.10
C ALA A 247 -13.66 -13.05 20.90
N SER A 248 -13.94 -13.04 22.21
CA SER A 248 -13.94 -14.26 23.01
C SER A 248 -15.26 -15.00 22.81
N ALA A 249 -15.20 -16.31 22.61
CA ALA A 249 -16.38 -17.16 22.54
C ALA A 249 -17.19 -17.15 23.85
N ASP A 250 -16.59 -16.81 25.00
CA ASP A 250 -17.32 -16.64 26.26
C ASP A 250 -18.22 -15.39 26.28
N ALA A 251 -17.94 -14.39 25.42
CA ALA A 251 -18.74 -13.18 25.30
C ALA A 251 -20.03 -13.37 24.49
N SER A 252 -20.16 -14.48 23.75
CA SER A 252 -21.36 -14.81 22.96
C SER A 252 -22.54 -15.31 23.82
N GLN A 253 -22.36 -15.45 25.14
CA GLN A 253 -23.39 -15.94 26.08
C GLN A 253 -23.91 -14.88 27.08
N ASP A 254 -23.68 -13.58 26.88
CA ASP A 254 -24.34 -12.54 27.70
C ASP A 254 -25.68 -12.11 27.07
N PRO A 255 -26.86 -12.46 27.64
CA PRO A 255 -28.17 -12.21 27.03
C PRO A 255 -28.64 -10.74 27.14
N ARG A 256 -27.75 -9.78 27.32
CA ARG A 256 -28.11 -8.38 27.66
C ARG A 256 -28.21 -7.40 26.49
N HIS A 257 -28.26 -7.88 25.26
CA HIS A 257 -28.74 -7.07 24.14
C HIS A 257 -30.15 -7.52 23.75
N GLU A 258 -31.15 -7.02 24.48
CA GLU A 258 -32.53 -6.99 24.02
C GLU A 258 -32.60 -6.29 22.66
N THR A 259 -33.13 -7.02 21.70
CA THR A 259 -33.64 -6.53 20.43
C THR A 259 -34.61 -5.39 20.72
N ARG A 260 -34.23 -4.15 20.38
CA ARG A 260 -35.21 -3.08 20.20
C ARG A 260 -35.91 -3.37 18.87
N GLU A 261 -37.03 -4.08 18.95
CA GLU A 261 -38.00 -4.13 17.86
C GLU A 261 -38.37 -2.69 17.50
N ILE A 262 -38.01 -2.27 16.29
CA ILE A 262 -38.55 -1.06 15.69
C ILE A 262 -39.97 -1.44 15.26
N GLU A 263 -40.96 -0.89 15.96
CA GLU A 263 -42.36 -0.91 15.53
C GLU A 263 -42.45 -0.15 14.20
N GLU A 264 -42.54 -0.87 13.08
CA GLU A 264 -42.98 -0.29 11.82
C GLU A 264 -44.49 0.00 11.89
N GLU A 265 -44.82 1.28 11.93
CA GLU A 265 -46.19 1.79 11.83
C GLU A 265 -46.69 1.61 10.39
N THR A 266 -47.20 0.42 10.04
CA THR A 266 -47.86 0.18 8.75
C THR A 266 -49.35 0.47 8.83
N VAL A 267 -49.77 1.51 8.10
CA VAL A 267 -51.16 1.95 7.95
C VAL A 267 -51.99 0.86 7.25
N ALA A 268 -53.00 0.37 7.95
CA ALA A 268 -53.98 -0.60 7.47
C ALA A 268 -54.83 -0.05 6.31
N THR A 269 -54.95 -0.82 5.22
CA THR A 269 -56.10 -0.75 4.31
C THR A 269 -56.84 -2.09 4.33
N ALA A 270 -58.07 -2.03 4.82
CA ALA A 270 -58.98 -3.16 4.93
C ALA A 270 -59.54 -3.60 3.56
N ARG A 271 -59.62 -4.92 3.35
CA ARG A 271 -60.70 -5.51 2.55
C ARG A 271 -61.05 -6.92 3.05
N ALA A 272 -62.36 -7.11 3.23
CA ALA A 272 -63.03 -8.25 3.84
C ALA A 272 -63.10 -9.50 2.95
N GLY A 273 -63.28 -10.68 3.57
CA GLY A 273 -63.71 -11.86 2.82
C GLY A 273 -63.64 -13.23 3.51
N ALA A 274 -64.46 -13.44 4.55
CA ALA A 274 -65.24 -14.66 4.81
C ALA A 274 -64.59 -16.04 5.17
N THR A 275 -65.06 -16.54 6.32
CA THR A 275 -65.54 -17.92 6.65
C THR A 275 -64.58 -19.08 6.97
N SER A 276 -64.49 -19.36 8.28
CA SER A 276 -64.88 -20.61 9.00
C SER A 276 -64.31 -21.97 8.57
N GLY A 277 -63.62 -22.66 9.50
CA GLY A 277 -63.43 -24.12 9.45
C GLY A 277 -62.36 -24.65 10.42
N GLN A 278 -62.79 -25.46 11.39
CA GLN A 278 -62.07 -26.02 12.54
C GLN A 278 -60.81 -26.90 12.26
N THR A 279 -59.84 -26.75 13.17
CA THR A 279 -58.95 -27.71 13.87
C THR A 279 -58.88 -29.18 13.39
N PHE A 280 -57.66 -29.73 13.18
CA PHE A 280 -57.16 -31.02 13.73
C PHE A 280 -55.66 -31.28 13.38
N THR A 281 -54.86 -31.50 14.44
CA THR A 281 -53.64 -32.34 14.64
C THR A 281 -52.66 -32.75 13.53
N GLU A 282 -51.36 -32.62 13.86
CA GLU A 282 -50.15 -33.34 13.39
C GLU A 282 -50.33 -34.89 13.35
N PRO A 283 -49.60 -35.65 12.48
CA PRO A 283 -48.27 -36.16 12.86
C PRO A 283 -47.24 -36.48 11.73
N ALA A 284 -45.95 -36.43 12.11
CA ALA A 284 -44.78 -37.31 11.81
C ALA A 284 -44.51 -37.96 10.42
N ALA A 285 -43.21 -37.98 10.10
CA ALA A 285 -42.49 -38.54 8.95
C ALA A 285 -42.57 -40.08 8.77
N PRO A 286 -42.05 -40.60 7.63
CA PRO A 286 -41.35 -41.89 7.66
C PRO A 286 -40.02 -41.94 6.87
N GLU A 287 -39.20 -42.89 7.31
CA GLU A 287 -37.84 -43.29 6.91
C GLU A 287 -37.74 -44.05 5.57
N SER A 288 -36.48 -44.17 5.12
CA SER A 288 -35.93 -44.88 3.95
C SER A 288 -36.22 -46.40 3.87
N PRO A 289 -35.82 -47.05 2.76
CA PRO A 289 -35.30 -48.41 2.84
C PRO A 289 -33.95 -48.63 2.12
N VAL A 290 -33.14 -49.49 2.76
CA VAL A 290 -31.87 -50.09 2.34
C VAL A 290 -32.12 -51.41 1.59
N LEU A 291 -31.29 -51.75 0.59
CA LEU A 291 -31.06 -53.14 0.16
C LEU A 291 -29.58 -53.38 -0.21
N ASN A 292 -29.13 -54.61 0.08
CA ASN A 292 -27.77 -55.09 0.34
C ASN A 292 -27.06 -55.76 -0.86
N ASN A 293 -25.72 -55.55 -0.97
CA ASN A 293 -24.57 -56.45 -1.26
C ASN A 293 -24.51 -57.38 -2.51
N PRO A 294 -23.35 -58.03 -2.85
CA PRO A 294 -21.94 -57.84 -2.46
C PRO A 294 -20.88 -57.98 -3.62
N ASP A 295 -19.60 -57.73 -3.30
CA ASP A 295 -18.45 -58.67 -3.42
C ASP A 295 -17.18 -58.25 -4.21
N SER A 296 -16.02 -58.44 -3.54
CA SER A 296 -14.60 -58.47 -3.98
C SER A 296 -14.00 -57.23 -4.71
N GLY A 297 -12.91 -56.56 -4.31
CA GLY A 297 -11.77 -56.92 -3.48
C GLY A 297 -10.60 -57.39 -4.34
N PHE A 298 -9.61 -56.52 -4.66
CA PHE A 298 -8.22 -56.89 -5.01
C PHE A 298 -7.29 -55.64 -4.98
N GLU A 299 -6.21 -55.75 -4.20
CA GLU A 299 -5.02 -54.87 -4.19
C GLU A 299 -3.90 -55.46 -5.10
N LEU A 300 -3.12 -54.53 -5.65
CA LEU A 300 -1.69 -54.48 -6.04
C LEU A 300 -0.89 -55.78 -6.32
N ASP A 301 -0.13 -55.76 -7.42
CA ASP A 301 1.30 -56.16 -7.46
C ASP A 301 2.00 -55.71 -8.78
N ASP A 302 3.31 -55.54 -8.65
CA ASP A 302 4.31 -54.92 -9.54
C ASP A 302 4.49 -55.51 -10.96
N ILE A 303 5.14 -54.75 -11.86
CA ILE A 303 6.34 -55.18 -12.63
C ILE A 303 6.92 -54.01 -13.47
N GLU A 304 8.24 -53.92 -13.40
CA GLU A 304 9.20 -53.02 -14.06
C GLU A 304 9.26 -53.13 -15.61
N GLY A 305 9.68 -52.03 -16.25
CA GLY A 305 10.80 -52.07 -17.21
C GLY A 305 10.51 -51.85 -18.71
N LEU A 306 11.48 -51.16 -19.35
CA LEU A 306 11.78 -50.97 -20.79
C LEU A 306 11.23 -49.65 -21.39
N GLU A 307 12.05 -48.59 -21.47
CA GLU A 307 13.12 -48.32 -22.46
C GLU A 307 12.60 -47.65 -23.75
N ASP A 308 13.13 -46.44 -23.99
CA ASP A 308 13.45 -45.77 -25.26
C ASP A 308 12.60 -46.03 -26.51
N PHE A 309 12.00 -44.97 -27.08
CA PHE A 309 12.44 -44.49 -28.41
C PHE A 309 11.85 -43.11 -28.78
N ASP A 310 12.55 -42.53 -29.74
CA ASP A 310 12.76 -41.13 -30.06
C ASP A 310 11.77 -40.55 -31.11
N GLN A 311 11.80 -39.22 -31.18
CA GLN A 311 11.35 -38.27 -32.21
C GLN A 311 10.84 -38.80 -33.57
N SER A 312 9.83 -38.11 -34.13
CA SER A 312 10.05 -37.17 -35.25
C SER A 312 8.75 -36.76 -35.98
N THR A 313 8.63 -35.44 -36.15
CA THR A 313 8.16 -34.66 -37.33
C THR A 313 7.20 -35.26 -38.37
N ALA A 314 6.13 -34.49 -38.67
CA ALA A 314 5.63 -34.18 -40.02
C ALA A 314 4.71 -32.94 -39.90
N GLU A 315 5.12 -31.73 -40.31
CA GLU A 315 4.99 -31.17 -41.67
C GLU A 315 3.71 -31.56 -42.45
N GLY A 316 2.84 -30.56 -42.71
CA GLY A 316 2.33 -30.35 -44.06
C GLY A 316 0.83 -30.15 -44.27
N LYS A 317 0.49 -28.88 -44.57
CA LYS A 317 -0.48 -28.39 -45.59
C LYS A 317 -1.97 -28.24 -45.25
N ASN A 318 -2.36 -26.95 -45.22
CA ASN A 318 -3.35 -26.24 -46.05
C ASN A 318 -4.66 -26.97 -46.41
N ASP A 319 -5.79 -26.35 -46.06
CA ASP A 319 -6.72 -25.82 -47.06
C ASP A 319 -7.67 -24.76 -46.47
N GLU A 320 -8.17 -23.92 -47.37
CA GLU A 320 -8.80 -22.62 -47.25
C GLU A 320 -10.28 -22.62 -46.80
N VAL A 321 -10.66 -21.53 -46.11
CA VAL A 321 -11.83 -20.65 -46.31
C VAL A 321 -13.24 -21.27 -46.37
N GLU A 322 -14.09 -20.92 -45.41
CA GLU A 322 -15.44 -20.39 -45.70
C GLU A 322 -15.82 -19.26 -44.72
N THR A 323 -15.97 -18.08 -45.30
CA THR A 323 -16.70 -16.90 -44.80
C THR A 323 -18.21 -17.17 -44.86
N ILE A 324 -18.96 -16.82 -43.81
CA ILE A 324 -20.42 -16.66 -43.89
C ILE A 324 -20.78 -15.21 -43.54
N SER A 325 -21.45 -14.60 -44.50
CA SER A 325 -22.01 -13.25 -44.53
C SER A 325 -23.42 -13.17 -43.93
N ASP A 326 -23.72 -12.03 -43.32
CA ASP A 326 -24.93 -11.19 -43.40
C ASP A 326 -26.32 -11.83 -43.55
N ILE A 327 -27.19 -11.49 -42.59
CA ILE A 327 -28.63 -11.25 -42.82
C ILE A 327 -29.00 -9.89 -42.23
N THR A 328 -29.58 -9.05 -43.08
CA THR A 328 -30.05 -7.68 -42.85
C THR A 328 -31.57 -7.59 -42.66
N VAL A 329 -31.97 -6.65 -41.77
CA VAL A 329 -33.07 -5.66 -41.86
C VAL A 329 -34.54 -6.11 -41.74
N ASP A 330 -35.25 -5.42 -40.83
CA ASP A 330 -36.54 -4.70 -40.96
C ASP A 330 -36.68 -3.88 -39.64
N ASP A 331 -36.48 -2.56 -39.57
CA ASP A 331 -37.28 -1.40 -40.02
C ASP A 331 -38.74 -1.39 -39.53
N ASP A 332 -39.05 -0.47 -38.61
CA ASP A 332 -40.29 0.33 -38.59
C ASP A 332 -40.21 1.42 -37.50
N SER A 333 -40.42 2.65 -37.96
CA SER A 333 -40.49 3.93 -37.25
C SER A 333 -41.87 4.17 -36.60
N ASP A 334 -41.93 5.09 -35.63
CA ASP A 334 -42.75 6.32 -35.70
C ASP A 334 -42.75 7.08 -34.35
N ASP A 335 -42.22 8.31 -34.42
CA ASP A 335 -42.71 9.60 -33.90
C ASP A 335 -43.44 9.72 -32.54
N ILE A 336 -42.98 10.67 -31.71
CA ILE A 336 -43.72 11.91 -31.35
C ILE A 336 -42.82 12.88 -30.55
N ASP A 337 -42.86 14.13 -31.00
CA ASP A 337 -42.27 15.36 -30.46
C ASP A 337 -42.80 15.75 -29.05
N ASP A 338 -41.99 16.44 -28.24
CA ASP A 338 -42.38 17.78 -27.74
C ASP A 338 -41.17 18.59 -27.23
N ALA A 339 -41.18 19.87 -27.56
CA ALA A 339 -40.14 20.86 -27.32
C ALA A 339 -40.52 21.80 -26.16
N GLY A 340 -39.52 22.30 -25.44
CA GLY A 340 -39.71 23.25 -24.33
C GLY A 340 -38.47 24.08 -24.03
N ASP A 341 -38.16 24.97 -24.97
CA ASP A 341 -37.23 26.11 -24.88
C ASP A 341 -37.57 27.04 -23.70
N ILE A 342 -36.57 27.55 -22.97
CA ILE A 342 -36.57 28.89 -22.36
C ILE A 342 -35.11 29.38 -22.26
N SER A 343 -34.91 30.55 -22.87
CA SER A 343 -33.67 31.32 -22.98
C SER A 343 -33.38 32.24 -21.78
N ILE A 344 -32.10 32.60 -21.63
CA ILE A 344 -31.49 33.56 -20.69
C ILE A 344 -31.93 35.02 -20.99
N PRO A 345 -31.88 35.97 -20.02
CA PRO A 345 -30.89 37.05 -20.17
C PRO A 345 -30.20 37.53 -18.87
N THR A 346 -29.10 38.25 -19.12
CA THR A 346 -28.02 38.75 -18.27
C THR A 346 -28.22 40.13 -17.62
N ARG A 347 -27.39 40.38 -16.58
CA ARG A 347 -26.60 41.59 -16.23
C ARG A 347 -27.22 42.89 -15.67
N ASP A 348 -26.57 43.30 -14.57
CA ASP A 348 -26.00 44.61 -14.19
C ASP A 348 -26.86 45.81 -13.73
N ASP A 349 -26.32 46.39 -12.64
CA ASP A 349 -26.38 47.76 -12.09
C ASP A 349 -27.66 48.26 -11.38
N ILE A 350 -27.48 48.69 -10.11
CA ILE A 350 -27.88 50.02 -9.58
C ILE A 350 -27.31 50.20 -8.14
N GLU A 351 -26.33 51.11 -8.07
CA GLU A 351 -26.04 52.18 -7.09
C GLU A 351 -26.20 52.00 -5.56
N ASP A 352 -25.05 52.06 -4.90
CA ASP A 352 -24.65 52.99 -3.82
C ASP A 352 -25.73 53.93 -3.23
N SER A 353 -25.93 53.87 -1.90
CA SER A 353 -26.19 55.08 -1.09
C SER A 353 -25.89 54.85 0.40
N SER A 354 -24.69 55.28 0.79
CA SER A 354 -24.44 56.24 1.89
C SER A 354 -25.30 56.24 3.19
N GLN A 355 -24.56 56.08 4.30
CA GLN A 355 -24.46 57.03 5.43
C GLN A 355 -25.47 57.06 6.60
N GLN A 356 -24.83 57.13 7.80
CA GLN A 356 -25.23 57.84 9.04
C GLN A 356 -26.35 57.23 9.89
N ALA A 357 -26.41 57.38 11.21
CA ALA A 357 -25.49 57.76 12.28
C ALA A 357 -26.25 57.54 13.61
N GLU A 358 -25.50 57.21 14.66
CA GLU A 358 -25.62 57.69 16.05
C GLU A 358 -26.95 57.70 16.85
N THR A 359 -26.96 56.84 17.89
CA THR A 359 -27.09 57.14 19.35
C THR A 359 -28.43 57.42 20.07
N VAL A 360 -28.35 57.09 21.38
CA VAL A 360 -29.11 57.49 22.60
C VAL A 360 -30.47 56.78 22.82
N SER A 361 -30.93 56.34 24.01
CA SER A 361 -30.56 56.57 25.43
C SER A 361 -31.20 55.52 26.37
N ASP A 362 -30.56 55.25 27.53
CA ASP A 362 -31.07 55.21 28.92
C ASP A 362 -32.42 54.54 29.27
N ARG A 363 -32.71 53.88 30.40
CA ARG A 363 -32.22 53.72 31.80
C ARG A 363 -33.18 52.66 32.45
N GLN A 364 -32.97 51.93 33.56
CA GLN A 364 -32.78 52.36 34.96
C GLN A 364 -32.71 51.10 35.89
N GLU A 365 -31.69 50.97 36.77
CA GLU A 365 -31.68 50.97 38.27
C GLU A 365 -32.23 49.72 39.04
N VAL A 366 -31.44 48.94 39.81
CA VAL A 366 -30.79 49.07 41.16
C VAL A 366 -31.63 48.50 42.32
N SER A 367 -31.06 47.57 43.13
CA SER A 367 -31.11 47.49 44.63
C SER A 367 -30.45 46.19 45.18
N SER A 368 -29.29 46.27 45.87
CA SER A 368 -29.03 45.96 47.30
C SER A 368 -29.13 44.49 47.79
N ASP A 369 -28.06 43.88 48.33
CA ASP A 369 -27.79 43.88 49.79
C ASP A 369 -26.56 43.03 50.22
N LEU A 370 -26.03 43.37 51.38
CA LEU A 370 -24.77 42.94 51.98
C LEU A 370 -24.91 41.75 52.97
N SER A 371 -23.81 40.99 53.11
CA SER A 371 -23.31 40.29 54.32
C SER A 371 -23.85 38.89 54.72
N ALA A 372 -22.93 37.93 54.91
CA ALA A 372 -22.77 37.17 56.18
C ALA A 372 -21.63 36.10 56.16
N VAL A 373 -20.72 36.21 57.14
CA VAL A 373 -20.10 35.16 58.00
C VAL A 373 -19.22 34.07 57.34
N LYS A 374 -17.87 34.07 57.44
CA LYS A 374 -16.94 33.72 58.55
C LYS A 374 -17.05 32.29 59.11
N ASP A 375 -16.08 31.43 58.76
CA ASP A 375 -15.49 30.47 59.71
C ASP A 375 -14.05 30.12 59.28
N VAL A 376 -13.05 30.57 60.04
CA VAL A 376 -11.64 30.17 59.89
C VAL A 376 -11.14 29.75 61.26
N ARG A 377 -10.88 28.45 61.38
CA ARG A 377 -10.31 27.79 62.56
C ARG A 377 -8.81 28.04 62.61
N SER A 378 -8.33 28.56 63.73
CA SER A 378 -6.92 28.72 64.05
C SER A 378 -6.29 27.40 64.47
N TYR A 379 -5.01 27.19 64.13
CA TYR A 379 -4.08 26.42 64.97
C TYR A 379 -2.70 27.07 64.97
N ARG A 380 -2.14 27.13 66.18
CA ARG A 380 -0.88 27.73 66.61
C ARG A 380 0.32 27.10 65.91
N VAL A 381 1.31 27.94 65.56
CA VAL A 381 2.66 27.51 65.13
C VAL A 381 3.55 27.42 66.37
N ASP A 382 4.12 26.24 66.60
CA ASP A 382 5.23 26.05 67.54
C ASP A 382 6.55 26.51 66.92
N GLU A 383 7.30 27.32 67.67
CA GLU A 383 8.69 27.67 67.42
C GLU A 383 9.60 26.48 67.75
N ASN A 384 10.15 25.81 66.73
CA ASN A 384 11.53 25.32 66.68
C ASN A 384 11.70 24.31 65.53
N MET A 385 12.44 24.70 64.48
CA MET A 385 13.53 23.90 63.89
C MET A 385 14.19 24.72 62.78
N GLY A 386 15.44 25.12 63.03
CA GLY A 386 16.31 25.74 62.04
C GLY A 386 16.68 24.77 60.93
N GLY A 387 16.68 25.27 59.69
CA GLY A 387 17.05 24.51 58.49
C GLY A 387 16.36 25.10 57.26
N GLY A 388 16.78 26.31 56.88
CA GLY A 388 16.10 27.17 55.93
C GLY A 388 15.85 26.55 54.55
N PHE A 389 14.63 26.81 54.04
CA PHE A 389 14.13 26.55 52.69
C PHE A 389 15.14 26.92 51.56
N ILE A 390 16.01 27.89 51.83
CA ILE A 390 17.07 28.35 50.93
C ILE A 390 18.15 27.27 50.71
N GLY A 391 18.47 26.44 51.71
CA GLY A 391 19.46 25.37 51.58
C GLY A 391 19.02 24.23 50.66
N LYS A 392 17.71 23.93 50.63
CA LYS A 392 17.16 22.89 49.75
C LYS A 392 17.12 23.34 48.28
N LEU A 393 16.80 24.61 48.02
CA LEU A 393 16.85 25.22 46.69
C LEU A 393 18.27 25.30 46.12
N VAL A 394 19.25 25.68 46.95
CA VAL A 394 20.66 25.74 46.53
C VAL A 394 21.22 24.32 46.28
N SER A 395 20.76 23.31 47.02
CA SER A 395 21.18 21.92 46.77
C SER A 395 20.62 21.36 45.45
N GLY A 396 19.37 21.70 45.09
CA GLY A 396 18.75 21.23 43.84
C GLY A 396 19.44 21.81 42.60
N LEU A 397 19.76 23.11 42.62
CA LEU A 397 20.52 23.76 41.54
C LEU A 397 21.94 23.23 41.41
N ALA A 398 22.59 22.90 42.54
CA ALA A 398 23.93 22.29 42.51
C ALA A 398 23.91 20.89 41.85
N TRP A 399 22.91 20.06 42.15
CA TRP A 399 22.76 18.75 41.51
C TRP A 399 22.42 18.83 40.02
N LEU A 400 21.63 19.83 39.62
CA LEU A 400 21.31 20.08 38.21
C LEU A 400 22.55 20.52 37.42
N LEU A 401 23.39 21.39 38.00
CA LEU A 401 24.67 21.78 37.41
C LEU A 401 25.66 20.61 37.31
N VAL A 402 25.72 19.73 38.32
CA VAL A 402 26.54 18.51 38.27
C VAL A 402 26.04 17.55 37.18
N GLY A 403 24.73 17.40 37.02
CA GLY A 403 24.13 16.59 35.94
C GLY A 403 24.46 17.11 34.55
N VAL A 404 24.37 18.43 34.34
CA VAL A 404 24.78 19.07 33.07
C VAL A 404 26.26 18.90 32.81
N LEU A 405 27.12 19.05 33.84
CA LEU A 405 28.57 18.88 33.69
C LEU A 405 28.95 17.43 33.34
N LEU A 406 28.27 16.45 33.95
CA LEU A 406 28.46 15.03 33.63
C LEU A 406 27.92 14.69 32.23
N GLY A 407 26.81 15.30 31.81
CA GLY A 407 26.27 15.16 30.45
C GLY A 407 27.19 15.73 29.38
N VAL A 408 27.75 16.94 29.61
CA VAL A 408 28.72 17.56 28.71
C VAL A 408 30.02 16.76 28.68
N LEU A 409 30.51 16.27 29.82
CA LEU A 409 31.69 15.40 29.87
C LEU A 409 31.45 14.06 29.16
N GLY A 410 30.26 13.47 29.33
CA GLY A 410 29.83 12.26 28.61
C GLY A 410 29.75 12.49 27.11
N PHE A 411 29.21 13.63 26.66
CA PHE A 411 29.19 14.02 25.25
C PHE A 411 30.60 14.27 24.70
N PHE A 412 31.50 14.86 25.49
CA PHE A 412 32.89 15.08 25.08
C PHE A 412 33.67 13.76 24.99
N LEU A 413 33.46 12.84 25.92
CA LEU A 413 34.05 11.50 25.87
C LEU A 413 33.48 10.65 24.73
N TYR A 414 32.17 10.75 24.47
CA TYR A 414 31.51 10.11 23.33
C TYR A 414 32.01 10.67 21.99
N SER A 415 32.08 12.00 21.84
CA SER A 415 32.56 12.65 20.61
C SER A 415 34.06 12.49 20.37
N THR A 416 34.87 12.28 21.42
CA THR A 416 36.30 11.96 21.26
C THR A 416 36.56 10.48 20.96
N GLN A 417 35.63 9.57 21.30
CA GLN A 417 35.65 8.16 20.86
C GLN A 417 35.21 7.98 19.40
N PHE A 418 34.45 8.94 18.85
CA PHE A 418 34.07 9.02 17.44
C PHE A 418 34.68 10.25 16.75
N ALA A 419 35.95 10.53 17.02
CA ALA A 419 36.71 11.41 16.15
C ALA A 419 36.75 10.79 14.75
N VAL A 420 35.94 11.33 13.82
CA VAL A 420 35.96 10.99 12.40
C VAL A 420 37.41 11.17 11.94
N PRO A 421 38.12 10.09 11.57
CA PRO A 421 39.47 10.24 11.06
C PRO A 421 39.39 11.05 9.76
N ALA A 422 40.30 12.03 9.64
CA ALA A 422 40.51 12.77 8.40
C ALA A 422 40.58 11.80 7.21
N GLU A 423 39.90 12.19 6.13
CA GLU A 423 39.78 11.53 4.83
C GLU A 423 40.80 10.41 4.62
N ASN A 424 40.33 9.18 4.73
CA ASN A 424 41.11 8.01 4.39
C ASN A 424 41.22 7.95 2.85
N PRO A 425 42.41 7.94 2.25
CA PRO A 425 42.59 7.85 0.79
C PRO A 425 42.00 6.58 0.16
N ALA A 426 41.48 5.65 0.96
CA ALA A 426 40.64 4.54 0.52
C ALA A 426 39.22 4.96 0.05
N GLN A 427 38.70 6.14 0.43
CA GLN A 427 37.43 6.66 -0.09
C GLN A 427 37.54 7.17 -1.54
N ALA A 428 38.74 7.50 -2.03
CA ALA A 428 38.97 7.78 -3.45
C ALA A 428 39.01 6.49 -4.29
N ALA A 429 39.18 5.32 -3.67
CA ALA A 429 39.26 4.02 -4.32
C ALA A 429 37.99 3.17 -4.15
N ASN A 430 36.98 3.69 -3.43
CA ASN A 430 35.66 3.08 -3.27
C ASN A 430 34.58 4.09 -3.72
N GLN A 431 34.60 4.46 -5.01
CA GLN A 431 33.34 4.50 -5.75
C GLN A 431 32.85 3.04 -5.77
N ALA A 432 32.19 2.64 -4.69
CA ALA A 432 31.53 1.36 -4.61
C ALA A 432 30.66 1.21 -5.85
N LEU A 433 30.81 0.08 -6.54
CA LEU A 433 30.17 -0.28 -7.80
C LEU A 433 28.70 0.18 -7.82
N LEU A 434 28.44 1.36 -8.37
CA LEU A 434 27.10 1.76 -8.75
C LEU A 434 26.59 0.69 -9.68
N THR A 435 25.38 0.19 -9.45
CA THR A 435 24.77 -0.79 -10.34
C THR A 435 24.70 -0.20 -11.75
N TYR A 436 24.72 -1.06 -12.77
CA TYR A 436 24.65 -0.64 -14.17
C TYR A 436 23.48 0.35 -14.43
N GLU A 437 22.34 0.15 -13.77
CA GLU A 437 21.19 1.05 -13.85
C GLU A 437 21.40 2.39 -13.15
N GLN A 438 22.05 2.42 -11.99
CA GLN A 438 22.41 3.67 -11.32
C GLN A 438 23.36 4.50 -12.19
N GLN A 439 24.34 3.87 -12.85
CA GLN A 439 25.22 4.57 -13.80
C GLN A 439 24.46 5.07 -15.04
N ARG A 440 23.49 4.30 -15.54
CA ARG A 440 22.61 4.71 -16.64
C ARG A 440 21.78 5.95 -16.28
N ARG A 441 21.24 6.03 -15.06
CA ARG A 441 20.49 7.21 -14.58
C ARG A 441 21.37 8.46 -14.49
N ILE A 442 22.63 8.30 -14.06
CA ILE A 442 23.60 9.41 -14.02
C ILE A 442 23.88 9.92 -15.43
N VAL A 443 24.05 9.01 -16.40
CA VAL A 443 24.21 9.37 -17.82
C VAL A 443 22.99 10.08 -18.38
N ASP A 444 21.78 9.64 -18.02
CA ASP A 444 20.54 10.25 -18.49
C ASP A 444 20.33 11.65 -17.92
N ALA A 445 20.76 11.89 -16.68
CA ALA A 445 20.62 13.17 -16.00
C ALA A 445 21.63 14.24 -16.48
N ASP A 446 22.88 13.86 -16.71
CA ASP A 446 23.92 14.79 -17.20
C ASP A 446 24.89 14.10 -18.20
N PRO A 447 24.42 13.89 -19.44
CA PRO A 447 25.22 13.21 -20.46
C PRO A 447 26.45 14.03 -20.88
N ALA A 448 26.40 15.36 -20.81
CA ALA A 448 27.50 16.24 -21.20
C ALA A 448 28.68 16.13 -20.23
N THR A 449 28.42 16.18 -18.92
CA THR A 449 29.44 15.99 -17.89
C THR A 449 29.98 14.56 -17.93
N TYR A 450 29.13 13.57 -18.15
CA TYR A 450 29.57 12.18 -18.29
C TYR A 450 30.54 11.98 -19.47
N ILE A 451 30.22 12.54 -20.65
CA ILE A 451 31.12 12.53 -21.81
C ILE A 451 32.44 13.23 -21.47
N ALA A 452 32.40 14.41 -20.85
CA ALA A 452 33.62 15.16 -20.50
C ALA A 452 34.55 14.33 -19.60
N ALA A 453 34.00 13.63 -18.61
CA ALA A 453 34.74 12.77 -17.69
C ALA A 453 35.33 11.51 -18.36
N HIS A 454 34.71 10.99 -19.43
CA HIS A 454 35.07 9.71 -20.04
C HIS A 454 35.68 9.82 -21.45
N SER A 455 35.70 11.01 -22.05
CA SER A 455 36.20 11.26 -23.42
C SER A 455 37.68 10.96 -23.65
N THR A 456 38.48 10.89 -22.57
CA THR A 456 39.93 10.60 -22.62
C THR A 456 40.32 9.33 -21.86
N ALA A 457 39.35 8.67 -21.22
CA ALA A 457 39.57 7.47 -20.43
C ALA A 457 39.58 6.22 -21.31
N GLU A 458 40.46 5.26 -21.00
CA GLU A 458 40.43 3.94 -21.62
C GLU A 458 39.29 3.12 -21.00
N LEU A 459 38.18 3.00 -21.72
CA LEU A 459 36.99 2.24 -21.30
C LEU A 459 37.26 0.74 -21.41
N LYS A 460 37.16 0.00 -20.31
CA LYS A 460 37.60 -1.40 -20.21
C LYS A 460 36.46 -2.39 -20.42
N THR A 461 35.26 -2.04 -20.02
CA THR A 461 34.08 -2.92 -19.98
C THR A 461 33.10 -2.64 -21.12
N ALA A 462 32.22 -3.58 -21.44
CA ALA A 462 31.13 -3.33 -22.38
C ALA A 462 30.14 -2.31 -21.81
N GLY A 463 29.90 -2.36 -20.50
CA GLY A 463 29.04 -1.39 -19.79
C GLY A 463 29.51 0.05 -19.91
N GLU A 464 30.79 0.33 -19.65
CA GLU A 464 31.36 1.68 -19.81
C GLU A 464 31.25 2.19 -21.26
N ASN A 465 31.51 1.33 -22.25
CA ASN A 465 31.38 1.70 -23.66
C ASN A 465 29.93 1.96 -24.06
N TYR A 466 28.97 1.19 -23.53
CA TYR A 466 27.55 1.44 -23.75
C TYR A 466 27.10 2.76 -23.12
N LEU A 467 27.48 3.04 -21.87
CA LEU A 467 27.09 4.26 -21.16
C LEU A 467 27.60 5.53 -21.86
N VAL A 468 28.84 5.51 -22.37
CA VAL A 468 29.36 6.60 -23.22
C VAL A 468 28.58 6.70 -24.53
N GLY A 469 28.24 5.58 -25.16
CA GLY A 469 27.39 5.56 -26.35
C GLY A 469 26.01 6.15 -26.12
N ARG A 470 25.39 5.85 -24.98
CA ARG A 470 24.11 6.40 -24.54
C ARG A 470 24.18 7.90 -24.29
N ALA A 471 25.25 8.38 -23.65
CA ALA A 471 25.46 9.81 -23.44
C ALA A 471 25.53 10.57 -24.79
N TYR A 472 26.27 10.03 -25.76
CA TYR A 472 26.33 10.60 -27.11
C TYR A 472 24.99 10.52 -27.85
N LEU A 473 24.23 9.43 -27.65
CA LEU A 473 22.92 9.26 -28.24
C LEU A 473 21.95 10.35 -27.75
N ILE A 474 21.93 10.63 -26.44
CA ILE A 474 21.09 11.68 -25.83
C ILE A 474 21.48 13.07 -26.32
N GLN A 475 22.78 13.31 -26.54
CA GLN A 475 23.31 14.57 -27.08
C GLN A 475 23.15 14.70 -28.61
N GLY A 476 22.48 13.75 -29.28
CA GLY A 476 22.27 13.75 -30.72
C GLY A 476 23.52 13.50 -31.56
N ASN A 477 24.63 13.06 -30.95
CA ASN A 477 25.87 12.71 -31.66
C ASN A 477 25.87 11.23 -32.07
N TYR A 478 25.01 10.90 -33.05
CA TYR A 478 24.79 9.51 -33.48
C TYR A 478 26.03 8.80 -34.00
N GLY A 479 26.98 9.53 -34.61
CA GLY A 479 28.24 8.95 -35.08
C GLY A 479 29.15 8.48 -33.95
N ALA A 480 29.29 9.30 -32.89
CA ALA A 480 30.06 8.93 -31.71
C ALA A 480 29.34 7.85 -30.88
N ALA A 481 28.01 7.90 -30.80
CA ALA A 481 27.19 6.89 -30.16
C ALA A 481 27.38 5.52 -30.83
N LYS A 482 27.28 5.45 -32.16
CA LYS A 482 27.50 4.22 -32.94
C LYS A 482 28.87 3.62 -32.69
N THR A 483 29.92 4.44 -32.76
CA THR A 483 31.30 3.97 -32.51
C THR A 483 31.47 3.37 -31.10
N SER A 484 30.77 3.93 -30.12
CA SER A 484 30.84 3.46 -28.73
C SER A 484 30.04 2.17 -28.52
N PHE A 485 28.86 2.04 -29.16
CA PHE A 485 28.07 0.81 -29.14
C PHE A 485 28.76 -0.36 -29.85
N GLU A 486 29.46 -0.12 -30.96
CA GLU A 486 30.28 -1.14 -31.63
C GLU A 486 31.39 -1.66 -30.70
N LYS A 487 32.11 -0.77 -30.00
CA LYS A 487 33.11 -1.15 -28.99
C LYS A 487 32.50 -1.89 -27.79
N ALA A 488 31.28 -1.54 -27.39
CA ALA A 488 30.57 -2.25 -26.34
C ALA A 488 30.24 -3.69 -26.78
N LEU A 489 29.80 -3.87 -28.03
CA LEU A 489 29.50 -5.18 -28.60
C LEU A 489 30.74 -6.07 -28.70
N GLU A 490 31.90 -5.51 -29.09
CA GLU A 490 33.18 -6.25 -29.15
C GLU A 490 33.62 -6.80 -27.79
N LYS A 491 33.21 -6.15 -26.70
CA LYS A 491 33.60 -6.51 -25.32
C LYS A 491 32.51 -7.28 -24.57
N LEU A 492 31.34 -7.46 -25.17
CA LEU A 492 30.15 -8.02 -24.52
C LEU A 492 30.35 -9.45 -24.02
N ASP A 493 31.11 -10.27 -24.75
CA ASP A 493 31.37 -11.66 -24.36
C ASP A 493 32.26 -11.79 -23.12
N ALA A 494 33.01 -10.74 -22.78
CA ALA A 494 33.88 -10.68 -21.60
C ALA A 494 33.14 -10.20 -20.33
N GLU A 495 31.88 -9.79 -20.42
CA GLU A 495 31.06 -9.39 -19.28
C GLU A 495 30.54 -10.59 -18.48
N ASP A 496 30.21 -10.35 -17.21
CA ASP A 496 29.48 -11.32 -16.38
C ASP A 496 28.14 -11.69 -17.02
N VAL A 497 27.73 -12.96 -16.86
CA VAL A 497 26.54 -13.56 -17.45
C VAL A 497 25.27 -12.80 -17.03
N SER A 498 25.21 -12.29 -15.80
CA SER A 498 24.09 -11.51 -15.26
C SER A 498 23.85 -10.20 -16.04
N ASN A 499 24.92 -9.49 -16.40
CA ASN A 499 24.84 -8.18 -17.08
C ASN A 499 24.82 -8.30 -18.60
N ARG A 500 25.33 -9.41 -19.15
CA ARG A 500 25.49 -9.62 -20.60
C ARG A 500 24.18 -9.54 -21.37
N ALA A 501 23.09 -10.12 -20.85
CA ALA A 501 21.80 -10.15 -21.54
C ALA A 501 21.16 -8.76 -21.62
N VAL A 502 21.20 -8.00 -20.51
CA VAL A 502 20.69 -6.62 -20.44
C VAL A 502 21.48 -5.71 -21.36
N LEU A 503 22.82 -5.75 -21.27
CA LEU A 503 23.72 -4.98 -22.13
C LEU A 503 23.52 -5.29 -23.60
N LYS A 504 23.32 -6.56 -23.96
CA LYS A 504 23.08 -6.97 -25.35
C LYS A 504 21.83 -6.30 -25.93
N ASN A 505 20.72 -6.28 -25.17
CA ASN A 505 19.47 -5.68 -25.62
C ASN A 505 19.58 -4.15 -25.72
N ASP A 506 20.19 -3.53 -24.71
CA ASP A 506 20.44 -2.09 -24.65
C ASP A 506 21.34 -1.62 -25.80
N ILE A 507 22.45 -2.33 -26.07
CA ILE A 507 23.33 -2.06 -27.22
C ILE A 507 22.57 -2.24 -28.53
N SER A 508 21.75 -3.29 -28.67
CA SER A 508 20.95 -3.54 -29.88
C SER A 508 19.94 -2.42 -30.14
N THR A 509 19.28 -1.93 -29.08
CA THR A 509 18.35 -0.80 -29.14
C THR A 509 19.09 0.47 -29.56
N GLY A 510 20.20 0.79 -28.91
CA GLY A 510 21.04 1.93 -29.26
C GLY A 510 21.54 1.86 -30.71
N MET A 511 21.97 0.69 -31.16
CA MET A 511 22.41 0.44 -32.54
C MET A 511 21.28 0.62 -33.57
N THR A 512 20.05 0.24 -33.21
CA THR A 512 18.87 0.44 -34.07
C THR A 512 18.57 1.92 -34.25
N ILE A 513 18.63 2.70 -33.15
CA ILE A 513 18.39 4.15 -33.18
C ILE A 513 19.47 4.85 -34.01
N VAL A 514 20.76 4.61 -33.75
CA VAL A 514 21.84 5.30 -34.49
C VAL A 514 21.91 4.90 -35.98
N SER A 515 21.26 3.81 -36.38
CA SER A 515 21.30 3.29 -37.77
C SER A 515 20.09 3.65 -38.61
N SER A 516 19.07 4.32 -38.05
CA SER A 516 17.84 4.68 -38.77
C SER A 516 17.46 6.14 -38.51
N GLU A 517 17.33 6.95 -39.57
CA GLU A 517 16.89 8.34 -39.47
C GLU A 517 15.48 8.48 -38.88
N ASP A 518 14.58 7.52 -39.17
CA ASP A 518 13.23 7.54 -38.60
C ASP A 518 13.26 7.22 -37.10
N ALA A 519 14.12 6.27 -36.68
CA ALA A 519 14.30 5.97 -35.27
C ALA A 519 14.98 7.13 -34.50
N GLN A 520 15.89 7.87 -35.14
CA GLN A 520 16.46 9.09 -34.58
C GLN A 520 15.39 10.15 -34.33
N LYS A 521 14.51 10.41 -35.30
CA LYS A 521 13.42 11.38 -35.14
C LYS A 521 12.45 10.98 -34.03
N THR A 522 12.08 9.69 -33.96
CA THR A 522 11.23 9.19 -32.86
C THR A 522 11.92 9.37 -31.51
N PHE A 523 13.21 9.04 -31.41
CA PHE A 523 13.99 9.23 -30.20
C PHE A 523 14.09 10.72 -29.79
N GLU A 524 14.39 11.61 -30.73
CA GLU A 524 14.44 13.06 -30.50
C GLU A 524 13.10 13.61 -30.01
N SER A 525 11.99 13.21 -30.62
CA SER A 525 10.65 13.63 -30.18
C SER A 525 10.35 13.20 -28.74
N SER A 526 10.71 11.96 -28.38
CA SER A 526 10.52 11.43 -27.02
C SER A 526 11.43 12.05 -25.96
N ASN A 527 12.58 12.58 -26.38
CA ASN A 527 13.55 13.21 -25.48
C ASN A 527 13.33 14.73 -25.37
N GLY A 528 12.79 15.37 -26.41
CA GLY A 528 12.43 16.79 -26.42
C GLY A 528 11.19 17.12 -25.57
N GLU A 529 10.20 16.22 -25.50
CA GLU A 529 9.06 16.40 -24.57
C GLU A 529 9.50 16.44 -23.10
N LYS A 530 10.64 15.82 -22.76
CA LYS A 530 11.20 15.89 -21.40
C LYS A 530 11.94 17.18 -21.08
N SER A 531 12.37 17.96 -22.08
CA SER A 531 13.09 19.23 -21.84
C SER A 531 12.15 20.43 -21.72
N ASP A 532 10.95 20.38 -22.30
CA ASP A 532 10.03 21.51 -22.32
C ASP A 532 9.30 21.73 -20.97
N ASP A 533 9.22 20.71 -20.11
CA ASP A 533 8.66 20.81 -18.76
C ASP A 533 9.61 21.44 -17.72
N ALA A 534 10.87 21.73 -18.09
CA ALA A 534 11.89 22.23 -17.15
C ALA A 534 12.16 23.75 -17.23
N ASP A 535 11.61 24.48 -18.21
CA ASP A 535 12.04 25.87 -18.52
C ASP A 535 10.95 26.94 -18.35
N SER A 536 9.80 26.66 -17.71
CA SER A 536 8.68 27.61 -17.62
C SER A 536 8.57 28.47 -16.36
N GLU A 537 9.57 28.51 -15.47
CA GLU A 537 9.56 29.46 -14.33
C GLU A 537 10.59 30.59 -14.51
N GLU A 538 10.23 31.59 -15.32
CA GLU A 538 10.84 32.93 -15.23
C GLU A 538 10.34 33.65 -13.95
N PRO A 539 11.22 34.29 -13.16
CA PRO A 539 10.83 35.00 -11.95
C PRO A 539 10.21 36.35 -12.31
N LYS A 540 8.93 36.54 -11.99
CA LYS A 540 8.30 37.86 -12.04
C LYS A 540 8.76 38.71 -10.84
N GLY A 541 9.66 39.65 -11.16
CA GLY A 541 9.65 41.07 -10.75
C GLY A 541 9.53 41.44 -9.28
#